data_AF-A0A2D9F1Z8-F1
#
_entry.id   AF-A0A2D9F1Z8-F1
#
_cell.length_a   1.000
_cell.length_b   1.000
_cell.length_c   1.000
_cell.angle_alpha   90.00
_cell.angle_beta   90.00
_cell.angle_gamma   90.00
#
_symmetry.space_group_name_H-M   'P 1'
#
loop_
_entity.id
_entity.type
_entity.pdbx_description
1 polymer ?
#
loop_
_entity_poly.entity_id
_entity_poly.type
_entity_poly.pdbx_seq_one_letter_code
_entity_poly.pdbx_strand_id
1 'polypeptide(L)'
;DDDRRRAGVIEALMCDMAVDLDRFGGAAAYGAELARLHDLARDGLVEIDGSRIVVPEDARPFMRVVAAQFDGYLHAPAGGRGGRHSMAV
;
A
#
# COMPACT_ATOMS: atom_id res chain seq x y z
N ASP A 1 -5.41 13.09 -6.78
CA ASP A 1 -5.25 11.67 -7.11
C ASP A 1 -5.05 10.85 -5.88
N ASP A 2 -5.96 9.91 -5.71
CA ASP A 2 -5.81 8.79 -4.78
C ASP A 2 -4.60 7.92 -5.16
N ASP A 3 -4.38 7.71 -6.47
CA ASP A 3 -3.25 6.95 -7.02
C ASP A 3 -1.88 7.46 -6.57
N ARG A 4 -1.69 8.79 -6.53
CA ARG A 4 -0.41 9.39 -6.08
C ARG A 4 -0.16 9.18 -4.60
N ARG A 5 -1.21 9.21 -3.77
CA ARG A 5 -1.10 8.92 -2.34
C ARG A 5 -0.77 7.46 -2.11
N ARG A 6 -1.46 6.55 -2.81
CA ARG A 6 -1.19 5.11 -2.79
C ARG A 6 0.23 4.77 -3.24
N ALA A 7 0.71 5.39 -4.31
CA ALA A 7 2.09 5.22 -4.76
C ALA A 7 3.10 5.61 -3.68
N GLY A 8 2.86 6.71 -2.96
CA GLY A 8 3.70 7.12 -1.82
C GLY A 8 3.63 6.16 -0.63
N VAL A 9 2.46 5.56 -0.36
CA VAL A 9 2.32 4.52 0.67
C VAL A 9 3.15 3.29 0.31
N ILE A 10 3.06 2.83 -0.93
CA ILE A 10 3.79 1.67 -1.46
C ILE A 10 5.30 1.91 -1.40
N GLU A 11 5.76 3.08 -1.85
CA GLU A 11 7.18 3.44 -1.82
C GLU A 11 7.72 3.38 -0.39
N ALA A 12 7.03 4.01 0.56
CA ALA A 12 7.50 4.03 1.93
C ALA A 12 7.50 2.65 2.59
N LEU A 13 6.52 1.80 2.30
CA LEU A 13 6.57 0.40 2.75
C LEU A 13 7.79 -0.31 2.16
N MET A 14 8.07 -0.14 0.87
CA MET A 14 9.20 -0.79 0.21
C MET A 14 10.57 -0.28 0.69
N CYS A 15 10.70 1.00 1.01
CA CYS A 15 11.96 1.64 1.41
C CYS A 15 12.18 1.65 2.92
N ASP A 16 11.15 2.01 3.69
CA ASP A 16 11.24 2.23 5.14
C ASP A 16 10.65 1.07 5.96
N MET A 17 10.00 0.09 5.30
CA MET A 17 9.24 -0.99 5.95
C MET A 17 8.13 -0.50 6.88
N ALA A 18 7.79 0.78 6.79
CA ALA A 18 6.81 1.42 7.63
C ALA A 18 6.13 2.58 6.90
N VAL A 19 4.87 2.82 7.23
CA VAL A 19 4.09 3.94 6.70
C VAL A 19 3.12 4.45 7.73
N ASP A 20 3.03 5.77 7.82
CA ASP A 20 1.91 6.45 8.46
C ASP A 20 0.87 6.80 7.37
N LEU A 21 -0.38 6.39 7.55
CA LEU A 21 -1.48 6.70 6.63
C LEU A 21 -2.01 8.12 6.83
N ASP A 22 -1.81 8.76 7.99
CA ASP A 22 -2.26 10.14 8.24
C ASP A 22 -1.58 11.14 7.30
N ARG A 23 -0.32 10.90 6.91
CA ARG A 23 0.36 11.73 5.91
C ARG A 23 -0.22 11.58 4.49
N PHE A 24 -1.05 10.58 4.25
CA PHE A 24 -1.62 10.25 2.94
C PHE A 24 -3.15 10.42 2.87
N GLY A 25 -3.78 10.98 3.90
CA GLY A 25 -5.23 11.22 3.93
C GLY A 25 -5.96 10.47 5.05
N GLY A 26 -5.23 9.76 5.91
CA GLY A 26 -5.74 9.13 7.11
C GLY A 26 -6.22 7.70 6.90
N ALA A 27 -6.25 6.94 8.00
CA ALA A 27 -6.72 5.55 8.02
C ALA A 27 -8.15 5.39 7.45
N ALA A 28 -9.01 6.40 7.64
CA ALA A 28 -10.38 6.40 7.13
C ALA A 28 -10.46 6.32 5.59
N ALA A 29 -9.45 6.82 4.86
CA ALA A 29 -9.40 6.75 3.41
C ALA A 29 -9.02 5.34 2.90
N TYR A 30 -8.43 4.50 3.76
CA TYR A 30 -7.88 3.18 3.43
C TYR A 30 -8.60 2.03 4.16
N GLY A 31 -9.87 2.22 4.53
CA GLY A 31 -10.60 1.26 5.35
C GLY A 31 -10.69 -0.15 4.74
N ALA A 32 -10.80 -0.25 3.40
CA ALA A 32 -10.87 -1.53 2.71
C ALA A 32 -9.51 -2.27 2.71
N GLU A 33 -8.43 -1.53 2.56
CA GLU A 33 -7.06 -2.02 2.58
C GLU A 33 -6.66 -2.45 3.99
N LEU A 34 -7.01 -1.63 5.00
CA LEU A 34 -6.81 -1.95 6.42
C LEU A 34 -7.52 -3.25 6.82
N ALA A 35 -8.74 -3.47 6.34
CA ALA A 35 -9.45 -4.73 6.60
C ALA A 35 -8.68 -5.96 6.09
N ARG A 36 -8.04 -5.86 4.90
CA ARG A 36 -7.22 -6.96 4.34
C ARG A 36 -5.89 -7.10 5.07
N LEU A 37 -5.31 -5.98 5.50
CA LEU A 37 -4.08 -5.97 6.29
C LEU A 37 -4.29 -6.58 7.67
N HIS A 38 -5.48 -6.49 8.25
CA HIS A 38 -5.79 -7.17 9.50
C HIS A 38 -5.66 -8.69 9.40
N ASP A 39 -6.04 -9.32 8.28
CA ASP A 39 -5.78 -10.76 8.07
C ASP A 39 -4.28 -11.05 8.01
N LEU A 40 -3.52 -10.25 7.26
CA LEU A 40 -2.05 -10.36 7.19
C LEU A 40 -1.39 -10.11 8.56
N ALA A 41 -1.97 -9.24 9.38
CA ALA A 41 -1.47 -8.96 10.72
C ALA A 41 -1.66 -10.14 11.66
N ARG A 42 -2.76 -10.90 11.50
CA ARG A 42 -2.99 -12.14 12.25
C ARG A 42 -1.97 -13.22 11.90
N ASP A 43 -1.47 -13.21 10.67
CA ASP A 43 -0.39 -14.10 10.19
C ASP A 43 1.01 -13.61 10.61
N GLY A 44 1.12 -12.45 11.29
CA GLY A 44 2.38 -11.87 11.72
C GLY A 44 3.18 -11.20 10.58
N LEU A 45 2.53 -10.90 9.45
CA LEU A 45 3.18 -10.31 8.28
C LEU A 45 3.23 -8.78 8.33
N VAL A 46 2.40 -8.17 9.19
CA VAL A 46 2.33 -6.72 9.37
C VAL A 46 1.83 -6.38 10.77
N GLU A 47 2.31 -5.28 11.32
CA GLU A 47 1.86 -4.69 12.57
C GLU A 47 1.09 -3.41 12.26
N ILE A 48 -0.10 -3.26 12.84
CA ILE A 48 -0.98 -2.12 12.62
C ILE A 48 -1.20 -1.42 13.97
N ASP A 49 -0.77 -0.17 14.06
CA ASP A 49 -0.96 0.72 15.20
C ASP A 49 -1.72 1.97 14.75
N GLY A 50 -3.05 1.87 14.77
CA GLY A 50 -3.94 2.95 14.33
C GLY A 50 -3.76 3.27 12.83
N SER A 51 -3.15 4.42 12.55
CA SER A 51 -2.79 4.88 11.20
C SER A 51 -1.40 4.45 10.76
N ARG A 52 -0.58 3.89 11.67
CA ARG A 52 0.77 3.44 11.38
C ARG A 52 0.80 1.95 11.06
N ILE A 53 1.52 1.60 10.01
CA ILE A 53 1.69 0.24 9.53
C ILE A 53 3.18 -0.04 9.47
N VAL A 54 3.60 -1.16 10.04
CA VAL A 54 5.00 -1.60 10.09
C VAL A 54 5.07 -3.04 9.63
N VAL A 55 6.00 -3.34 8.74
CA VAL A 55 6.29 -4.72 8.33
C VAL A 55 7.49 -5.20 9.14
N PRO A 56 7.34 -6.24 9.97
CA PRO A 56 8.45 -6.78 10.73
C PRO A 56 9.52 -7.34 9.80
N GLU A 57 10.78 -7.32 10.23
CA GLU A 57 11.91 -7.75 9.40
C GLU A 57 11.79 -9.19 8.92
N ASP A 58 11.21 -10.07 9.73
CA ASP A 58 10.93 -11.47 9.38
C ASP A 58 9.92 -11.60 8.23
N ALA A 59 9.03 -10.62 8.07
CA ALA A 59 8.03 -10.56 7.02
C ALA A 59 8.50 -9.75 5.78
N ARG A 60 9.74 -9.24 5.78
CA ARG A 60 10.34 -8.54 4.64
C ARG A 60 10.21 -9.27 3.28
N PRO A 61 10.33 -10.61 3.15
CA PRO A 61 10.06 -11.28 1.88
C PRO A 61 8.60 -11.11 1.38
N PHE A 62 7.65 -10.87 2.29
CA PHE A 62 6.24 -10.64 2.00
C PHE A 62 5.91 -9.15 1.78
N MET A 63 6.89 -8.25 1.84
CA MET A 63 6.69 -6.81 1.65
C MET A 63 5.86 -6.47 0.41
N ARG A 64 6.13 -7.14 -0.71
CA ARG A 64 5.39 -6.92 -1.97
C ARG A 64 3.91 -7.30 -1.87
N VAL A 65 3.57 -8.30 -1.05
CA VAL A 65 2.18 -8.73 -0.81
C VAL A 65 1.43 -7.69 0.02
N VAL A 66 2.10 -7.16 1.05
CA VAL A 66 1.57 -6.07 1.89
C VAL A 66 1.37 -4.80 1.06
N ALA A 67 2.39 -4.40 0.29
CA ALA A 67 2.33 -3.23 -0.57
C ALA A 67 1.25 -3.34 -1.67
N ALA A 68 1.03 -4.54 -2.23
CA ALA A 68 -0.01 -4.77 -3.22
C ALA A 68 -1.44 -4.55 -2.69
N GLN A 69 -1.66 -4.56 -1.36
CA GLN A 69 -2.96 -4.20 -0.80
C GLN A 69 -3.32 -2.73 -1.05
N PHE A 70 -2.32 -1.86 -1.16
CA PHE A 70 -2.50 -0.43 -1.42
C PHE A 70 -2.56 -0.08 -2.89
N ASP A 71 -2.15 -1.00 -3.77
CA ASP A 71 -2.20 -0.81 -5.22
C ASP A 71 -3.66 -0.91 -5.73
N GLY A 72 -4.30 0.25 -5.84
CA GLY A 72 -5.67 0.38 -6.33
C GLY A 72 -5.85 -0.10 -7.77
N TYR A 73 -4.75 -0.26 -8.53
CA TYR A 73 -4.78 -0.75 -9.90
C TYR A 73 -5.07 -2.25 -9.99
N LEU A 74 -4.86 -3.02 -8.91
CA LEU A 74 -5.23 -4.43 -8.85
C LEU A 74 -6.74 -4.66 -8.65
N HIS A 75 -7.46 -3.66 -8.12
CA HIS A 75 -8.89 -3.79 -7.74
C HIS A 75 -9.83 -2.86 -8.50
N ALA A 76 -9.32 -1.93 -9.31
CA ALA A 76 -10.14 -1.18 -10.24
C ALA A 76 -10.55 -2.09 -11.42
N PRO A 77 -11.85 -2.21 -11.77
CA PRO A 77 -12.22 -2.84 -13.03
C PRO A 77 -11.55 -2.04 -14.15
N ALA A 78 -10.82 -2.76 -15.01
CA ALA A 78 -10.02 -2.21 -16.10
C ALA A 78 -10.62 -0.93 -16.73
N GLY A 79 -9.99 0.22 -16.50
CA GLY A 79 -10.41 1.48 -17.10
C GLY A 79 -9.79 2.73 -16.49
N GLY A 80 -8.50 2.99 -16.72
CA GLY A 80 -7.87 4.19 -16.17
C GLY A 80 -6.42 4.51 -16.56
N ARG A 81 -6.08 4.43 -17.85
CA ARG A 81 -4.95 5.08 -18.56
C ARG A 81 -3.88 5.83 -17.72
N GLY A 82 -2.77 5.15 -17.43
CA GLY A 82 -1.53 5.77 -16.91
C GLY A 82 -0.22 5.34 -17.60
N GLY A 83 -0.26 4.50 -18.64
CA GLY A 83 0.91 4.21 -19.48
C GLY A 83 0.98 5.19 -20.64
N ARG A 84 1.84 6.22 -20.55
CA ARG A 84 2.24 7.01 -21.72
C ARG A 84 3.64 7.59 -21.59
N HIS A 85 4.67 6.76 -21.59
CA HIS A 85 6.01 7.22 -21.99
C HIS A 85 6.69 6.18 -22.88
N SER A 86 6.16 6.05 -24.10
CA SER A 86 6.90 5.58 -25.27
C SER A 86 6.48 6.45 -26.45
N MET A 87 7.08 7.64 -26.54
CA MET A 87 7.25 8.32 -27.81
C MET A 87 8.74 8.17 -28.13
N ALA A 88 9.06 7.32 -29.09
CA ALA A 88 10.29 7.46 -29.84
C ALA A 88 10.07 8.59 -30.85
N VAL A 89 10.98 9.56 -30.88
CA VAL A 89 11.19 10.49 -31.99
C VAL A 89 12.47 10.09 -32.69
#